data_AF-A0A292PL87-F1
#
_entry.id   AF-A0A292PL87-F1
#
_cell.length_a   1.000
_cell.length_b   1.000
_cell.length_c   1.000
_cell.angle_alpha   90.00
_cell.angle_beta   90.00
_cell.angle_gamma   90.00
#
_symmetry.space_group_name_H-M   'P 1'
#
loop_
_entity.id
_entity.type
_entity.pdbx_description
1 polymer ?
#
loop_
_entity_poly.entity_id
_entity_poly.type
_entity_poly.pdbx_seq_one_letter_code
_entity_poly.pdbx_strand_id
1 'polypeptide(L)'
;MRSYLPPILYLLLACAVGIQAQDKIADAVATDGKLSTLRSILTSNPALAQLLDDKSYGQRTFLAPSDAAFAKYAAETNTTIRGGNFSRTQLEAILSYHVMNGSFPASNLTSRGGVAAATFLQDSQYTNLGGGGGGNVVYASRYGSSGEASAAGKLEVFGGVGNSAPIVTTDIKYGNGYVHVVDNLLSLPQTCTSSMGKLSLTSLTQALNRAVLAQTLDTTPGVTCFAPSQEAFAALGNPEGKLSPKELSDTLMLHTLGKAEYSPDLETGGEYPTLMTGQSVKVVRESGSLYITGGGGGKAKVLRGNVIVKNGVMHVIDQVLTPSSTNGSSSSPTSSSGAGTGDSSPSVSGFSKNSSSGNHIVPSTALLFTAITIIFSRVILA
;
A
#
# COMPACT_ATOMS: atom_id res chain seq x y z
N MET A 1 -69.77 -41.44 32.32
CA MET A 1 -69.59 -40.02 32.69
C MET A 1 -68.14 -39.65 32.45
N ARG A 2 -67.90 -38.73 31.51
CA ARG A 2 -66.57 -38.18 31.21
C ARG A 2 -66.24 -37.14 32.28
N SER A 3 -65.09 -37.26 32.94
CA SER A 3 -64.56 -36.22 33.80
C SER A 3 -63.16 -35.85 33.29
N TYR A 4 -63.11 -34.72 32.59
CA TYR A 4 -61.91 -34.02 32.18
C TYR A 4 -61.33 -33.26 33.38
N LEU A 5 -60.03 -33.38 33.64
CA LEU A 5 -59.25 -32.45 34.45
C LEU A 5 -58.08 -31.94 33.58
N PRO A 6 -57.77 -30.63 33.59
CA PRO A 6 -56.94 -29.98 32.58
C PRO A 6 -55.43 -30.12 32.88
N PRO A 7 -54.56 -29.96 31.87
CA PRO A 7 -53.12 -29.90 32.09
C PRO A 7 -52.73 -28.52 32.63
N ILE A 8 -51.91 -28.53 33.68
CA ILE A 8 -51.29 -27.35 34.28
C ILE A 8 -50.29 -26.78 33.26
N LEU A 9 -50.61 -25.59 32.74
CA LEU A 9 -49.80 -24.83 31.80
C LEU A 9 -48.58 -24.27 32.54
N TYR A 10 -47.40 -24.85 32.29
CA TYR A 10 -46.12 -24.23 32.67
C TYR A 10 -45.92 -22.97 31.82
N LEU A 11 -46.11 -21.81 32.43
CA LEU A 11 -45.76 -20.52 31.83
C LEU A 11 -44.22 -20.39 31.86
N LEU A 12 -43.56 -20.82 30.78
CA LEU A 12 -42.16 -20.52 30.51
C LEU A 12 -42.02 -19.01 30.33
N LEU A 13 -41.53 -18.34 31.38
CA LEU A 13 -41.12 -16.95 31.32
C LEU A 13 -39.86 -16.86 30.45
N ALA A 14 -40.04 -16.65 29.15
CA ALA A 14 -38.94 -16.33 28.25
C ALA A 14 -38.40 -14.95 28.63
N CYS A 15 -37.28 -14.90 29.35
CA CYS A 15 -36.46 -13.70 29.41
C CYS A 15 -35.98 -13.39 27.99
N ALA A 16 -36.71 -12.51 27.30
CA ALA A 16 -36.18 -11.82 26.14
C ALA A 16 -35.04 -10.95 26.64
N VAL A 17 -33.80 -11.46 26.54
CA VAL A 17 -32.60 -10.62 26.62
C VAL A 17 -32.69 -9.72 25.39
N GLY A 18 -33.22 -8.52 25.57
CA GLY A 18 -33.13 -7.50 24.55
C GLY A 18 -31.65 -7.25 24.28
N ILE A 19 -31.17 -7.64 23.10
CA ILE A 19 -29.89 -7.18 22.59
C ILE A 19 -30.06 -5.68 22.37
N GLN A 20 -29.81 -4.87 23.40
CA GLN A 20 -29.69 -3.43 23.21
C GLN A 20 -28.48 -3.22 22.31
N ALA A 21 -28.71 -2.65 21.12
CA ALA A 21 -27.63 -2.19 20.28
C ALA A 21 -26.80 -1.20 21.11
N GLN A 22 -25.50 -1.44 21.21
CA GLN A 22 -24.59 -0.57 21.93
C GLN A 22 -24.51 0.77 21.18
N ASP A 23 -25.13 1.81 21.72
CA ASP A 23 -25.15 3.12 21.04
C ASP A 23 -23.81 3.85 21.15
N LYS A 24 -23.01 3.54 22.17
CA LYS A 24 -21.71 4.18 22.44
C LYS A 24 -20.56 3.20 22.39
N ILE A 25 -19.39 3.69 22.00
CA ILE A 25 -18.15 2.92 22.00
C ILE A 25 -17.79 2.41 23.40
N ALA A 26 -18.10 3.18 24.45
CA ALA A 26 -17.84 2.79 25.83
C ALA A 26 -18.57 1.48 26.20
N ASP A 27 -19.78 1.27 25.68
CA ASP A 27 -20.58 0.07 25.95
C ASP A 27 -20.03 -1.14 25.19
N ALA A 28 -19.61 -0.94 23.93
CA ALA A 28 -18.98 -1.97 23.10
C ALA A 28 -17.64 -2.44 23.67
N VAL A 29 -16.83 -1.50 24.16
CA VAL A 29 -15.54 -1.81 24.78
C VAL A 29 -15.73 -2.47 26.16
N ALA A 30 -16.81 -2.18 26.88
CA ALA A 30 -17.08 -2.78 28.19
C ALA A 30 -17.48 -4.26 28.11
N THR A 31 -18.00 -4.74 26.97
CA THR A 31 -18.40 -6.14 26.80
C THR A 31 -17.25 -7.12 26.58
N ASP A 32 -16.08 -6.65 26.14
CA ASP A 32 -14.92 -7.50 25.91
C ASP A 32 -13.89 -7.33 27.03
N GLY A 33 -13.63 -8.41 27.77
CA GLY A 33 -12.67 -8.41 28.88
C GLY A 33 -11.22 -8.13 28.46
N LYS A 34 -10.90 -8.19 27.16
CA LYS A 34 -9.56 -7.90 26.60
C LYS A 34 -9.31 -6.41 26.35
N LEU A 35 -10.28 -5.53 26.61
CA LEU A 35 -10.18 -4.10 26.29
C LEU A 35 -10.11 -3.19 27.53
N SER A 36 -9.66 -3.73 28.66
CA SER A 36 -9.68 -3.01 29.95
C SER A 36 -8.79 -1.76 29.95
N THR A 37 -7.63 -1.82 29.29
CA THR A 37 -6.69 -0.72 29.11
C THR A 37 -7.27 0.34 28.20
N LEU A 38 -7.86 -0.08 27.07
CA LEU A 38 -8.51 0.82 26.12
C LEU A 38 -9.66 1.59 26.77
N ARG A 39 -10.49 0.90 27.55
CA ARG A 39 -11.58 1.54 28.31
C ARG A 39 -11.06 2.66 29.19
N SER A 40 -9.98 2.42 29.92
CA SER A 40 -9.36 3.44 30.78
C SER A 40 -8.80 4.62 29.99
N ILE A 41 -8.25 4.37 28.80
CA ILE A 41 -7.74 5.42 27.90
C ILE A 41 -8.90 6.28 27.40
N LEU A 42 -10.00 5.67 26.96
CA LEU A 42 -11.19 6.39 26.50
C LEU A 42 -11.84 7.21 27.62
N THR A 43 -11.92 6.68 28.85
CA THR A 43 -12.40 7.43 30.02
C THR A 43 -11.52 8.64 30.34
N SER A 44 -10.21 8.52 30.15
CA SER A 44 -9.26 9.62 30.41
C SER A 44 -9.21 10.64 29.26
N ASN A 45 -9.75 10.31 28.08
CA ASN A 45 -9.70 11.12 26.87
C ASN A 45 -11.10 11.22 26.23
N PRO A 46 -12.01 12.02 26.81
CA PRO A 46 -13.39 12.11 26.34
C PRO A 46 -13.52 12.60 24.89
N ALA A 47 -12.59 13.42 24.41
CA ALA A 47 -12.55 13.87 23.01
C ALA A 47 -12.44 12.71 22.01
N LEU A 48 -11.67 11.67 22.35
CA LEU A 48 -11.52 10.49 21.49
C LEU A 48 -12.77 9.61 21.51
N ALA A 49 -13.36 9.41 22.69
CA ALA A 49 -14.64 8.72 22.80
C ALA A 49 -15.73 9.45 21.99
N GLN A 50 -15.74 10.78 22.06
CA GLN A 50 -16.67 11.61 21.31
C GLN A 50 -16.44 11.53 19.80
N LEU A 51 -15.19 11.49 19.32
CA LEU A 51 -14.88 11.26 17.90
C LEU A 51 -15.45 9.90 17.41
N LEU A 52 -15.36 8.87 18.25
CA LEU A 52 -15.90 7.54 17.95
C LEU A 52 -17.43 7.47 18.09
N ASP A 53 -18.05 8.33 18.89
CA ASP A 53 -19.51 8.36 19.08
C ASP A 53 -20.22 9.38 18.17
N ASP A 54 -19.51 10.35 17.59
CA ASP A 54 -20.10 11.45 16.81
C ASP A 54 -20.66 10.97 15.47
N LYS A 55 -21.99 10.95 15.37
CA LYS A 55 -22.73 10.45 14.21
C LYS A 55 -22.53 11.30 12.94
N SER A 56 -21.94 12.50 13.06
CA SER A 56 -21.69 13.40 11.93
C SER A 56 -20.60 12.89 10.98
N TYR A 57 -19.67 12.07 11.46
CA TYR A 57 -18.55 11.54 10.67
C TYR A 57 -18.90 10.32 9.80
N GLY A 58 -20.18 9.97 9.65
CA GLY A 58 -20.60 8.81 8.87
C GLY A 58 -20.25 7.47 9.54
N GLN A 59 -20.29 6.39 8.76
CA GLN A 59 -19.99 5.05 9.28
C GLN A 59 -18.49 4.84 9.48
N ARG A 60 -18.10 4.10 10.52
CA ARG A 60 -16.70 3.88 10.88
C ARG A 60 -16.47 2.49 11.42
N THR A 61 -15.23 2.05 11.34
CA THR A 61 -14.80 0.77 11.91
C THR A 61 -13.59 0.99 12.79
N PHE A 62 -13.72 0.68 14.07
CA PHE A 62 -12.67 0.87 15.04
C PHE A 62 -11.91 -0.44 15.28
N LEU A 63 -10.61 -0.39 15.04
CA LEU A 63 -9.68 -1.48 15.32
C LEU A 63 -9.22 -1.34 16.77
N ALA A 64 -10.00 -1.86 17.72
CA ALA A 64 -9.73 -1.71 19.14
C ALA A 64 -8.49 -2.53 19.56
N PRO A 65 -7.39 -1.90 20.02
CA PRO A 65 -6.23 -2.66 20.49
C PRO A 65 -6.55 -3.38 21.80
N SER A 66 -6.19 -4.66 21.88
CA SER A 66 -6.33 -5.47 23.09
C SER A 66 -5.32 -5.09 24.17
N ASP A 67 -5.57 -5.52 25.40
CA ASP A 67 -4.62 -5.40 26.52
C ASP A 67 -3.26 -6.04 26.17
N ALA A 68 -3.29 -7.15 25.42
CA ALA A 68 -2.09 -7.80 24.90
C ALA A 68 -1.38 -6.93 23.85
N ALA A 69 -2.13 -6.23 23.01
CA ALA A 69 -1.59 -5.30 22.02
C ALA A 69 -0.80 -4.16 22.70
N PHE A 70 -1.39 -3.55 23.73
CA PHE A 70 -0.73 -2.51 24.52
C PHE A 70 0.51 -3.03 25.26
N ALA A 71 0.45 -4.24 25.83
CA ALA A 71 1.58 -4.86 26.50
C ALA A 71 2.75 -5.15 25.55
N LYS A 72 2.48 -5.67 24.35
CA LYS A 72 3.50 -5.90 23.32
C LYS A 72 4.16 -4.60 22.89
N TYR A 73 3.36 -3.57 22.61
CA TYR A 73 3.90 -2.26 22.22
C TYR A 73 4.81 -1.68 23.30
N ALA A 74 4.39 -1.76 24.57
CA ALA A 74 5.20 -1.31 25.71
C ALA A 74 6.54 -2.05 25.80
N ALA A 75 6.53 -3.37 25.58
CA ALA A 75 7.73 -4.19 25.57
C ALA A 75 8.67 -3.85 24.39
N GLU A 76 8.13 -3.67 23.19
CA GLU A 76 8.91 -3.37 21.98
C GLU A 76 9.54 -1.98 22.00
N THR A 77 8.82 -1.00 22.54
CA THR A 77 9.28 0.40 22.56
C THR A 77 9.97 0.79 23.85
N ASN A 78 10.01 -0.10 24.84
CA ASN A 78 10.44 0.19 26.21
C ASN A 78 9.71 1.43 26.79
N THR A 79 8.43 1.59 26.47
CA THR A 79 7.60 2.72 26.91
C THR A 79 6.50 2.27 27.86
N THR A 80 6.18 3.13 28.83
CA THR A 80 5.03 2.90 29.72
C THR A 80 3.83 3.70 29.21
N ILE A 81 2.77 3.00 28.80
CA ILE A 81 1.54 3.62 28.27
C ILE A 81 0.80 4.41 29.37
N ARG A 82 0.98 4.00 30.63
CA ARG A 82 0.46 4.67 31.83
C ARG A 82 1.61 5.24 32.67
N GLY A 83 2.27 6.31 32.23
CA GLY A 83 3.38 6.84 33.05
C GLY A 83 4.27 7.97 32.51
N GLY A 84 3.88 8.69 31.46
CA GLY A 84 4.57 9.94 31.09
C GLY A 84 5.55 9.88 29.91
N ASN A 85 5.75 8.71 29.27
CA ASN A 85 6.53 8.61 28.02
C ASN A 85 5.68 8.54 26.75
N PHE A 86 4.36 8.39 26.87
CA PHE A 86 3.45 8.53 25.73
C PHE A 86 2.98 9.97 25.66
N SER A 87 3.44 10.73 24.67
CA SER A 87 2.86 12.04 24.41
C SER A 87 1.38 11.86 24.09
N ARG A 88 0.52 12.73 24.65
CA ARG A 88 -0.91 12.75 24.34
C ARG A 88 -1.16 12.77 22.83
N THR A 89 -0.38 13.56 22.10
CA THR A 89 -0.42 13.68 20.64
C THR A 89 -0.12 12.35 19.94
N GLN A 90 0.85 11.59 20.44
CA GLN A 90 1.20 10.29 19.86
C GLN A 90 0.09 9.26 20.09
N LEU A 91 -0.58 9.30 21.25
CA LEU A 91 -1.69 8.39 21.56
C LEU A 91 -2.90 8.71 20.68
N GLU A 92 -3.22 9.98 20.53
CA GLU A 92 -4.27 10.46 19.63
C GLU A 92 -3.98 10.07 18.18
N ALA A 93 -2.74 10.21 17.70
CA ALA A 93 -2.35 9.77 16.37
C ALA A 93 -2.52 8.24 16.19
N ILE A 94 -2.02 7.44 17.14
CA ILE A 94 -2.14 5.98 17.07
C ILE A 94 -3.61 5.57 17.07
N LEU A 95 -4.42 6.10 17.99
CA LEU A 95 -5.83 5.72 18.06
C LEU A 95 -6.62 6.21 16.85
N SER A 96 -6.32 7.39 16.30
CA SER A 96 -6.91 7.87 15.04
C SER A 96 -6.56 6.96 13.86
N TYR A 97 -5.35 6.38 13.86
CA TYR A 97 -4.93 5.40 12.85
C TYR A 97 -5.66 4.06 12.96
N HIS A 98 -6.19 3.74 14.14
CA HIS A 98 -7.04 2.55 14.35
C HIS A 98 -8.50 2.79 13.97
N VAL A 99 -8.90 3.99 13.56
CA VAL A 99 -10.26 4.26 13.09
C VAL A 99 -10.26 4.26 11.57
N MET A 100 -10.86 3.25 10.96
CA MET A 100 -11.12 3.19 9.52
C MET A 100 -12.37 4.00 9.18
N ASN A 101 -12.27 4.82 8.14
CA ASN A 101 -13.39 5.57 7.57
C ASN A 101 -14.21 4.63 6.68
N GLY A 102 -15.44 4.34 7.09
CA GLY A 102 -16.33 3.38 6.45
C GLY A 102 -16.75 2.21 7.37
N SER A 103 -17.82 1.53 6.96
CA SER A 103 -18.34 0.34 7.65
C SER A 103 -17.77 -0.94 7.03
N PHE A 104 -16.93 -1.64 7.79
CA PHE A 104 -16.27 -2.85 7.35
C PHE A 104 -16.62 -4.00 8.30
N PRO A 105 -17.75 -4.71 8.11
CA PRO A 105 -17.94 -6.01 8.75
C PRO A 105 -16.84 -6.98 8.31
N ALA A 106 -16.60 -8.04 9.09
CA ALA A 106 -15.57 -9.03 8.80
C ALA A 106 -15.73 -9.63 7.40
N SER A 107 -16.96 -9.82 6.93
CA SER A 107 -17.24 -10.30 5.57
C SER A 107 -16.55 -9.47 4.50
N ASN A 108 -16.53 -8.14 4.63
CA ASN A 108 -15.86 -7.25 3.68
C ASN A 108 -14.33 -7.35 3.78
N LEU A 109 -13.80 -7.59 4.97
CA LEU A 109 -12.36 -7.71 5.22
C LEU A 109 -11.78 -9.08 4.82
N THR A 110 -12.65 -10.07 4.60
CA THR A 110 -12.23 -11.44 4.23
C THR A 110 -12.05 -11.68 2.74
N SER A 111 -12.38 -10.70 1.89
CA SER A 111 -12.28 -10.82 0.43
C SER A 111 -10.84 -11.00 -0.04
N ARG A 112 -10.66 -11.77 -1.12
CA ARG A 112 -9.36 -11.87 -1.81
C ARG A 112 -8.95 -10.51 -2.36
N GLY A 113 -7.66 -10.20 -2.32
CA GLY A 113 -7.14 -8.87 -2.58
C GLY A 113 -7.12 -7.95 -1.35
N GLY A 114 -7.94 -8.23 -0.32
CA GLY A 114 -8.05 -7.43 0.90
C GLY A 114 -8.73 -6.08 0.66
N VAL A 115 -8.68 -5.21 1.67
CA VAL A 115 -9.31 -3.88 1.66
C VAL A 115 -8.32 -2.84 2.14
N ALA A 116 -8.08 -1.81 1.32
CA ALA A 116 -7.38 -0.61 1.73
C ALA A 116 -8.43 0.44 2.14
N ALA A 117 -8.35 0.95 3.37
CA ALA A 117 -9.30 1.91 3.92
C ALA A 117 -8.57 3.13 4.48
N ALA A 118 -9.03 4.33 4.12
CA ALA A 118 -8.57 5.55 4.75
C ALA A 118 -8.90 5.54 6.25
N THR A 119 -8.03 6.14 7.05
CA THR A 119 -8.21 6.27 8.50
C THR A 119 -8.48 7.72 8.88
N PHE A 120 -8.72 7.96 10.16
CA PHE A 120 -8.82 9.31 10.72
C PHE A 120 -7.44 9.91 11.08
N LEU A 121 -6.33 9.24 10.76
CA LEU A 121 -4.99 9.81 10.94
C LEU A 121 -4.72 10.90 9.88
N GLN A 122 -5.01 12.16 10.24
CA GLN A 122 -4.85 13.33 9.37
C GLN A 122 -3.61 14.19 9.68
N ASP A 123 -2.86 13.84 10.73
CA ASP A 123 -1.68 14.61 11.14
C ASP A 123 -0.60 14.59 10.04
N SER A 124 -0.19 15.78 9.58
CA SER A 124 0.81 15.97 8.51
C SER A 124 2.20 15.43 8.87
N GLN A 125 2.45 15.12 10.14
CA GLN A 125 3.63 14.36 10.56
C GLN A 125 3.61 12.93 9.99
N TYR A 126 2.44 12.33 9.83
CA TYR A 126 2.25 10.93 9.45
C TYR A 126 1.45 10.72 8.15
N THR A 127 0.87 11.78 7.57
CA THR A 127 0.18 11.71 6.27
C THR A 127 0.69 12.75 5.28
N ASN A 128 0.87 12.34 4.03
CA ASN A 128 1.19 13.18 2.87
C ASN A 128 0.74 12.47 1.57
N LEU A 129 -0.54 12.09 1.48
CA LEU A 129 -1.06 11.34 0.32
C LEU A 129 -1.49 12.22 -0.86
N GLY A 130 -1.33 13.54 -0.78
CA GLY A 130 -1.83 14.49 -1.79
C GLY A 130 -3.31 14.85 -1.59
N GLY A 131 -3.78 15.90 -2.26
CA GLY A 131 -4.99 16.70 -1.99
C GLY A 131 -6.37 16.02 -2.05
N GLY A 132 -6.55 14.88 -1.39
CA GLY A 132 -7.83 14.14 -1.31
C GLY A 132 -8.51 14.16 0.06
N GLY A 133 -7.99 14.90 1.05
CA GLY A 133 -8.61 15.01 2.39
C GLY A 133 -8.71 13.72 3.21
N GLY A 134 -8.30 12.57 2.66
CA GLY A 134 -8.25 11.29 3.35
C GLY A 134 -7.04 11.24 4.30
N GLY A 135 -7.27 10.76 5.52
CA GLY A 135 -6.17 10.38 6.41
C GLY A 135 -5.33 9.24 5.81
N ASN A 136 -4.25 8.88 6.50
CA ASN A 136 -3.42 7.75 6.08
C ASN A 136 -4.26 6.44 6.01
N VAL A 137 -3.78 5.41 5.34
CA VAL A 137 -4.54 4.19 5.04
C VAL A 137 -4.09 3.02 5.93
N VAL A 138 -4.99 2.08 6.16
CA VAL A 138 -4.66 0.74 6.64
C VAL A 138 -5.14 -0.28 5.63
N TYR A 139 -4.45 -1.42 5.59
CA TYR A 139 -4.78 -2.51 4.68
C TYR A 139 -5.18 -3.75 5.47
N ALA A 140 -6.37 -4.31 5.26
CA ALA A 140 -6.83 -5.51 5.94
C ALA A 140 -6.96 -6.68 4.97
N SER A 141 -6.51 -7.87 5.36
CA SER A 141 -6.56 -9.05 4.49
C SER A 141 -6.46 -10.36 5.25
N ARG A 142 -7.05 -11.41 4.66
CA ARG A 142 -6.79 -12.82 5.03
C ARG A 142 -5.74 -13.48 4.15
N TYR A 143 -5.28 -12.81 3.11
CA TYR A 143 -4.41 -13.38 2.08
C TYR A 143 -3.01 -12.76 2.13
N GLY A 144 -2.54 -12.47 3.34
CA GLY A 144 -1.25 -11.85 3.61
C GLY A 144 -1.17 -10.39 3.19
N SER A 145 0.02 -9.82 3.32
CA SER A 145 0.29 -8.39 3.08
C SER A 145 0.14 -7.97 1.62
N SER A 146 0.16 -8.90 0.66
CA SER A 146 -0.10 -8.62 -0.76
C SER A 146 -1.55 -8.85 -1.19
N GLY A 147 -2.36 -9.49 -0.34
CA GLY A 147 -3.73 -9.89 -0.69
C GLY A 147 -3.85 -11.12 -1.59
N GLU A 148 -2.73 -11.76 -1.92
CA GLU A 148 -2.66 -12.77 -2.96
C GLU A 148 -2.32 -14.18 -2.49
N ALA A 149 -2.08 -14.42 -1.21
CA ALA A 149 -1.72 -15.75 -0.73
C ALA A 149 -2.71 -16.83 -1.24
N SER A 150 -2.18 -18.02 -1.58
CA SER A 150 -3.00 -19.10 -2.13
C SER A 150 -4.02 -19.67 -1.14
N ALA A 151 -3.74 -19.54 0.16
CA ALA A 151 -4.62 -19.97 1.24
C ALA A 151 -5.00 -18.77 2.12
N ALA A 152 -6.26 -18.76 2.58
CA ALA A 152 -6.72 -17.79 3.56
C ALA A 152 -6.09 -18.10 4.92
N GLY A 153 -5.31 -17.16 5.45
CA GLY A 153 -4.78 -17.17 6.80
C GLY A 153 -5.71 -16.52 7.81
N LYS A 154 -5.10 -16.02 8.89
CA LYS A 154 -5.77 -15.17 9.88
C LYS A 154 -6.15 -13.84 9.23
N LEU A 155 -7.22 -13.23 9.71
CA LEU A 155 -7.56 -11.87 9.31
C LEU A 155 -6.61 -10.91 10.04
N GLU A 156 -5.87 -10.12 9.28
CA GLU A 156 -4.87 -9.21 9.80
C GLU A 156 -5.04 -7.81 9.20
N VAL A 157 -4.70 -6.79 9.98
CA VAL A 157 -4.57 -5.42 9.51
C VAL A 157 -3.09 -5.06 9.44
N PHE A 158 -2.66 -4.55 8.30
CA PHE A 158 -1.32 -4.06 8.03
C PHE A 158 -1.34 -2.53 8.09
N GLY A 159 -0.41 -1.99 8.86
CA GLY A 159 -0.22 -0.55 8.98
C GLY A 159 1.19 -0.11 8.60
N GLY A 160 1.58 1.05 9.09
CA GLY A 160 2.90 1.64 8.87
C GLY A 160 4.05 0.64 9.04
N VAL A 161 5.16 0.80 8.29
CA VAL A 161 6.35 -0.08 8.35
C VAL A 161 6.02 -1.59 8.12
N GLY A 162 4.80 -1.93 7.72
CA GLY A 162 4.39 -3.27 7.31
C GLY A 162 4.08 -4.23 8.45
N ASN A 163 4.04 -3.78 9.71
CA ASN A 163 3.65 -4.64 10.84
C ASN A 163 2.19 -5.07 10.70
N SER A 164 1.91 -6.34 11.02
CA SER A 164 0.55 -6.87 11.05
C SER A 164 -0.03 -6.83 12.45
N ALA A 165 -1.33 -6.58 12.53
CA ALA A 165 -2.16 -6.62 13.72
C ALA A 165 -3.28 -7.64 13.47
N PRO A 166 -3.15 -8.87 13.99
CA PRO A 166 -4.18 -9.89 13.85
C PRO A 166 -5.49 -9.45 14.50
N ILE A 167 -6.60 -9.65 13.82
CA ILE A 167 -7.94 -9.43 14.36
C ILE A 167 -8.36 -10.67 15.15
N VAL A 168 -8.68 -10.50 16.42
CA VAL A 168 -9.03 -11.60 17.35
C VAL A 168 -10.50 -11.66 17.74
N THR A 169 -11.21 -10.54 17.67
CA THR A 169 -12.66 -10.49 17.84
C THR A 169 -13.21 -9.62 16.71
N THR A 170 -14.27 -10.07 16.04
CA THR A 170 -14.88 -9.32 14.94
C THR A 170 -16.32 -8.92 15.23
N ASP A 171 -16.81 -7.94 14.48
CA ASP A 171 -18.22 -7.61 14.32
C ASP A 171 -18.94 -7.19 15.61
N ILE A 172 -18.25 -6.56 16.54
CA ILE A 172 -18.89 -5.93 17.70
C ILE A 172 -19.57 -4.65 17.20
N LYS A 173 -20.90 -4.67 17.08
CA LYS A 173 -21.65 -3.54 16.54
C LYS A 173 -21.77 -2.42 17.56
N TYR A 174 -21.45 -1.19 17.16
CA TYR A 174 -21.70 0.00 17.98
C TYR A 174 -22.16 1.17 17.11
N GLY A 175 -23.16 1.92 17.57
CA GLY A 175 -23.74 3.04 16.81
C GLY A 175 -24.02 2.67 15.34
N ASN A 176 -23.33 3.33 14.42
CA ASN A 176 -23.42 3.12 12.97
C ASN A 176 -22.22 2.37 12.37
N GLY A 177 -21.43 1.70 13.20
CA GLY A 177 -20.14 1.10 12.86
C GLY A 177 -19.87 -0.25 13.52
N TYR A 178 -18.61 -0.68 13.44
CA TYR A 178 -18.12 -1.94 14.01
C TYR A 178 -16.84 -1.72 14.81
N VAL A 179 -16.66 -2.51 15.87
CA VAL A 179 -15.38 -2.70 16.56
C VAL A 179 -14.84 -4.07 16.18
N HIS A 180 -13.57 -4.10 15.78
CA HIS A 180 -12.78 -5.31 15.64
C HIS A 180 -11.62 -5.23 16.63
N VAL A 181 -11.45 -6.25 17.47
CA VAL A 181 -10.36 -6.28 18.44
C VAL A 181 -9.10 -6.77 17.76
N VAL A 182 -8.00 -6.03 17.89
CA VAL A 182 -6.70 -6.36 17.30
C VAL A 182 -5.64 -6.62 18.35
N ASP A 183 -4.74 -7.55 18.06
CA ASP A 183 -3.76 -8.05 19.04
C ASP A 183 -2.39 -7.36 19.00
N ASN A 184 -2.20 -6.37 18.12
CA ASN A 184 -1.04 -5.48 18.08
C ASN A 184 -1.50 -4.04 17.83
N LEU A 185 -0.75 -3.05 18.34
CA LEU A 185 -0.94 -1.65 17.94
C LEU A 185 -0.40 -1.45 16.53
N LEU A 186 -1.17 -0.78 15.68
CA LEU A 186 -0.70 -0.31 14.39
C LEU A 186 0.41 0.73 14.58
N SER A 187 1.55 0.46 13.96
CA SER A 187 2.67 1.40 13.91
C SER A 187 2.35 2.59 13.02
N LEU A 188 2.63 3.80 13.52
CA LEU A 188 2.43 5.01 12.74
C LEU A 188 3.30 4.99 11.47
N PRO A 189 2.74 5.38 10.31
CA PRO A 189 3.48 5.49 9.06
C PRO A 189 4.73 6.37 9.21
N GLN A 190 5.82 5.95 8.58
CA GLN A 190 7.09 6.69 8.54
C GLN A 190 7.40 7.07 7.09
N THR A 191 8.43 7.89 6.87
CA THR A 191 8.89 8.16 5.49
C THR A 191 9.32 6.88 4.79
N CYS A 192 9.42 6.92 3.46
CA CYS A 192 9.79 5.77 2.67
C CYS A 192 11.21 5.30 3.05
N THR A 193 12.16 6.23 3.11
CA THR A 193 13.55 5.95 3.52
C THR A 193 13.67 5.36 4.93
N SER A 194 12.92 5.91 5.89
CA SER A 194 12.91 5.40 7.28
C SER A 194 12.34 3.98 7.35
N SER A 195 11.31 3.69 6.55
CA SER A 195 10.69 2.37 6.48
C SER A 195 11.63 1.35 5.83
N MET A 196 12.39 1.73 4.80
CA MET A 196 13.44 0.90 4.21
C MET A 196 14.51 0.51 5.22
N GLY A 197 14.95 1.45 6.07
CA GLY A 197 15.91 1.16 7.14
C GLY A 197 15.41 0.12 8.13
N LYS A 198 14.15 0.23 8.56
CA LYS A 198 13.51 -0.76 9.46
C LYS A 198 13.31 -2.13 8.81
N LEU A 199 13.17 -2.17 7.48
CA LEU A 199 13.05 -3.40 6.70
C LEU A 199 14.41 -3.95 6.24
N SER A 200 15.52 -3.35 6.66
CA SER A 200 16.88 -3.77 6.30
C SER A 200 17.15 -3.74 4.78
N LEU A 201 16.50 -2.84 4.03
CA LEU A 201 16.70 -2.66 2.60
C LEU A 201 17.93 -1.76 2.32
N THR A 202 19.11 -2.25 2.73
CA THR A 202 20.33 -1.44 2.78
C THR A 202 20.86 -1.06 1.40
N SER A 203 20.88 -1.97 0.42
CA SER A 203 21.31 -1.65 -0.95
C SER A 203 20.43 -0.60 -1.61
N LEU A 204 19.11 -0.68 -1.41
CA LEU A 204 18.17 0.32 -1.94
C LEU A 204 18.39 1.69 -1.29
N THR A 205 18.62 1.73 0.02
CA THR A 205 18.93 2.98 0.74
C THR A 205 20.22 3.61 0.22
N GLN A 206 21.26 2.81 -0.03
CA GLN A 206 22.52 3.27 -0.63
C GLN A 206 22.32 3.81 -2.05
N ALA A 207 21.52 3.11 -2.88
CA ALA A 207 21.19 3.55 -4.23
C ALA A 207 20.47 4.91 -4.23
N LEU A 208 19.47 5.09 -3.36
CA LEU A 208 18.74 6.36 -3.21
C LEU A 208 19.65 7.52 -2.79
N ASN A 209 20.59 7.26 -1.87
CA ASN A 209 21.54 8.27 -1.42
C ASN A 209 22.53 8.66 -2.53
N ARG A 210 23.04 7.69 -3.30
CA ARG A 210 23.93 7.95 -4.45
C ARG A 210 23.23 8.69 -5.58
N ALA A 211 21.94 8.41 -5.78
CA ALA A 211 21.11 9.09 -6.78
C ALA A 211 20.54 10.43 -6.29
N VAL A 212 20.73 10.79 -5.01
CA VAL A 212 20.19 12.00 -4.38
C VAL A 212 18.65 12.09 -4.50
N LEU A 213 17.97 10.94 -4.46
CA LEU A 213 16.51 10.86 -4.61
C LEU A 213 15.77 10.68 -3.29
N ALA A 214 16.47 10.42 -2.19
CA ALA A 214 15.88 10.17 -0.88
C ALA A 214 14.89 11.27 -0.44
N GLN A 215 15.29 12.54 -0.54
CA GLN A 215 14.45 13.68 -0.13
C GLN A 215 13.24 13.84 -1.06
N THR A 216 13.44 13.71 -2.37
CA THR A 216 12.35 13.77 -3.35
C THR A 216 11.33 12.68 -3.06
N LEU A 217 11.79 11.46 -2.81
CA LEU A 217 10.91 10.33 -2.52
C LEU A 217 10.10 10.53 -1.24
N ASP A 218 10.68 11.12 -0.19
CA ASP A 218 10.00 11.30 1.10
C ASP A 218 9.02 12.50 1.13
N THR A 219 9.20 13.46 0.22
CA THR A 219 8.40 14.70 0.16
C THR A 219 7.33 14.67 -0.92
N THR A 220 7.51 13.86 -1.96
CA THR A 220 6.52 13.72 -3.04
C THR A 220 5.22 13.11 -2.47
N PRO A 221 4.07 13.78 -2.63
CA PRO A 221 2.81 13.27 -2.11
C PRO A 221 2.28 12.10 -2.94
N GLY A 222 1.72 11.10 -2.26
CA GLY A 222 1.02 9.99 -2.89
C GLY A 222 1.88 9.17 -3.84
N VAL A 223 2.90 8.47 -3.34
CA VAL A 223 3.80 7.63 -4.16
C VAL A 223 3.59 6.14 -3.92
N THR A 224 3.87 5.32 -4.93
CA THR A 224 4.06 3.87 -4.75
C THR A 224 5.50 3.52 -5.02
N CYS A 225 6.16 2.87 -4.07
CA CYS A 225 7.54 2.43 -4.20
C CYS A 225 7.61 0.92 -4.33
N PHE A 226 8.05 0.42 -5.49
CA PHE A 226 8.41 -0.98 -5.65
C PHE A 226 9.86 -1.14 -5.18
N ALA A 227 10.05 -1.65 -3.97
CA ALA A 227 11.34 -1.69 -3.31
C ALA A 227 12.01 -3.06 -3.48
N PRO A 228 13.07 -3.21 -4.30
CA PRO A 228 13.72 -4.50 -4.45
C PRO A 228 14.38 -4.94 -3.14
N SER A 229 14.27 -6.23 -2.83
CA SER A 229 14.87 -6.83 -1.64
C SER A 229 16.40 -6.86 -1.74
N GLN A 230 17.06 -7.14 -0.62
CA GLN A 230 18.52 -7.26 -0.61
C GLN A 230 19.00 -8.39 -1.53
N GLU A 231 18.23 -9.48 -1.61
CA GLU A 231 18.47 -10.62 -2.51
C GLU A 231 18.31 -10.23 -3.98
N ALA A 232 17.34 -9.35 -4.29
CA ALA A 232 17.14 -8.82 -5.64
C ALA A 232 18.37 -8.03 -6.14
N PHE A 233 18.94 -7.18 -5.28
CA PHE A 233 20.18 -6.44 -5.58
C PHE A 233 21.38 -7.39 -5.71
N ALA A 234 21.51 -8.36 -4.79
CA ALA A 234 22.57 -9.35 -4.81
C ALA A 234 22.56 -10.20 -6.10
N ALA A 235 21.36 -10.57 -6.58
CA ALA A 235 21.19 -11.34 -7.82
C ALA A 235 21.72 -10.60 -9.07
N LEU A 236 21.73 -9.27 -9.06
CA LEU A 236 22.34 -8.44 -10.12
C LEU A 236 23.81 -8.08 -9.83
N GLY A 237 24.41 -8.69 -8.80
CA GLY A 237 25.78 -8.43 -8.41
C GLY A 237 25.99 -7.02 -7.84
N ASN A 238 25.05 -6.52 -7.04
CA ASN A 238 25.09 -5.22 -6.36
C ASN A 238 25.31 -4.04 -7.33
N PRO A 239 24.33 -3.79 -8.22
CA PRO A 239 24.43 -2.77 -9.26
C PRO A 239 24.55 -1.35 -8.70
N GLU A 240 24.08 -1.10 -7.48
CA GLU A 240 24.22 0.17 -6.76
C GLU A 240 25.66 0.60 -6.59
N GLY A 241 26.62 -0.34 -6.57
CA GLY A 241 28.05 -0.07 -6.55
C GLY A 241 28.62 0.33 -7.91
N LYS A 242 28.03 -0.16 -9.00
CA LYS A 242 28.61 -0.22 -10.34
C LYS A 242 28.02 0.80 -11.31
N LEU A 243 26.73 1.11 -11.19
CA LEU A 243 26.02 2.00 -12.08
C LEU A 243 26.38 3.47 -11.84
N SER A 244 26.28 4.28 -12.89
CA SER A 244 26.40 5.73 -12.77
C SER A 244 25.23 6.31 -11.95
N PRO A 245 25.40 7.48 -11.31
CA PRO A 245 24.29 8.13 -10.59
C PRO A 245 23.05 8.38 -11.46
N LYS A 246 23.24 8.64 -12.76
CA LYS A 246 22.14 8.82 -13.70
C LYS A 246 21.37 7.53 -13.94
N GLU A 247 22.06 6.43 -14.23
CA GLU A 247 21.41 5.12 -14.43
C GLU A 247 20.69 4.64 -13.17
N LEU A 248 21.26 4.91 -11.99
CA LEU A 248 20.60 4.66 -10.72
C LEU A 248 19.33 5.50 -10.56
N SER A 249 19.40 6.80 -10.86
CA SER A 249 18.23 7.68 -10.81
C SER A 249 17.12 7.19 -11.72
N ASP A 250 17.43 6.90 -12.99
CA ASP A 250 16.46 6.42 -13.98
C ASP A 250 15.82 5.09 -13.51
N THR A 251 16.64 4.16 -13.02
CA THR A 251 16.18 2.87 -12.48
C THR A 251 15.28 3.07 -11.26
N LEU A 252 15.63 3.96 -10.33
CA LEU A 252 14.82 4.23 -9.13
C LEU A 252 13.48 4.92 -9.47
N MET A 253 13.48 5.78 -10.49
CA MET A 253 12.27 6.42 -11.00
C MET A 253 11.32 5.41 -11.66
N LEU A 254 11.84 4.38 -12.33
CA LEU A 254 11.05 3.26 -12.86
C LEU A 254 10.35 2.46 -11.74
N HIS A 255 10.96 2.37 -10.56
CA HIS A 255 10.39 1.69 -9.40
C HIS A 255 9.35 2.52 -8.64
N THR A 256 9.07 3.75 -9.09
CA THR A 256 8.21 4.68 -8.35
C THR A 256 7.02 5.11 -9.20
N LEU A 257 5.81 5.05 -8.66
CA LEU A 257 4.61 5.64 -9.26
C LEU A 257 4.27 6.97 -8.58
N GLY A 258 3.72 7.91 -9.35
CA GLY A 258 3.21 9.20 -8.85
C GLY A 258 1.81 9.15 -8.23
N LYS A 259 1.35 7.96 -7.82
CA LYS A 259 0.10 7.74 -7.09
C LYS A 259 0.30 6.63 -6.05
N ALA A 260 -0.37 6.73 -4.92
CA ALA A 260 -0.43 5.64 -3.94
C ALA A 260 -1.42 4.57 -4.45
N GLU A 261 -0.90 3.39 -4.77
CA GLU A 261 -1.64 2.23 -5.28
C GLU A 261 -1.43 1.05 -4.33
N TYR A 262 -2.44 0.75 -3.53
CA TYR A 262 -2.44 -0.40 -2.65
C TYR A 262 -2.72 -1.67 -3.45
N SER A 263 -2.46 -2.85 -2.89
CA SER A 263 -2.69 -4.09 -3.64
C SER A 263 -4.11 -4.23 -4.19
N PRO A 264 -5.21 -3.83 -3.53
CA PRO A 264 -6.54 -3.87 -4.14
C PRO A 264 -6.69 -2.98 -5.39
N ASP A 265 -5.96 -1.86 -5.45
CA ASP A 265 -6.03 -0.86 -6.53
C ASP A 265 -5.14 -1.23 -7.74
N LEU A 266 -4.26 -2.22 -7.56
CA LEU A 266 -3.40 -2.78 -8.59
C LEU A 266 -4.13 -3.88 -9.37
N GLU A 267 -4.85 -3.49 -10.42
CA GLU A 267 -5.66 -4.36 -11.26
C GLU A 267 -4.79 -5.22 -12.20
N THR A 268 -5.17 -6.48 -12.37
CA THR A 268 -4.48 -7.39 -13.31
C THR A 268 -4.60 -6.87 -14.74
N GLY A 269 -3.46 -6.76 -15.44
CA GLY A 269 -3.39 -6.20 -16.79
C GLY A 269 -3.37 -4.68 -16.81
N GLY A 270 -3.53 -4.02 -15.66
CA GLY A 270 -3.39 -2.57 -15.52
C GLY A 270 -1.98 -2.12 -15.85
N GLU A 271 -1.87 -0.95 -16.48
CA GLU A 271 -0.63 -0.29 -16.83
C GLU A 271 -0.52 1.04 -16.07
N TYR A 272 0.57 1.18 -15.32
CA TYR A 272 0.77 2.27 -14.37
C TYR A 272 2.00 3.08 -14.76
N PRO A 273 1.86 4.38 -15.06
CA PRO A 273 2.98 5.24 -15.43
C PRO A 273 3.90 5.43 -14.23
N THR A 274 5.20 5.26 -14.46
CA THR A 274 6.23 5.48 -13.45
C THR A 274 6.68 6.93 -13.45
N LEU A 275 7.51 7.31 -12.48
CA LEU A 275 8.17 8.63 -12.48
C LEU A 275 9.23 8.73 -13.57
N MET A 276 9.68 7.61 -14.15
CA MET A 276 10.54 7.62 -15.32
C MET A 276 9.71 7.92 -16.56
N THR A 277 9.94 9.09 -17.16
CA THR A 277 9.19 9.56 -18.33
C THR A 277 9.15 8.52 -19.46
N GLY A 278 7.94 8.18 -19.91
CA GLY A 278 7.72 7.24 -21.01
C GLY A 278 7.84 5.76 -20.63
N GLN A 279 7.98 5.44 -19.34
CA GLN A 279 8.03 4.08 -18.84
C GLN A 279 6.85 3.79 -17.91
N SER A 280 6.25 2.62 -18.09
CA SER A 280 5.14 2.10 -17.27
C SER A 280 5.48 0.72 -16.74
N VAL A 281 4.86 0.37 -15.62
CA VAL A 281 4.82 -1.02 -15.12
C VAL A 281 3.45 -1.63 -15.35
N LYS A 282 3.39 -2.94 -15.49
CA LYS A 282 2.16 -3.72 -15.57
C LYS A 282 2.03 -4.63 -14.38
N VAL A 283 0.79 -4.90 -14.01
CA VAL A 283 0.45 -5.77 -12.89
C VAL A 283 -0.04 -7.12 -13.42
N VAL A 284 0.47 -8.20 -12.85
CA VAL A 284 0.02 -9.57 -13.16
C VAL A 284 -0.24 -10.31 -11.85
N ARG A 285 -1.41 -10.95 -11.74
CA ARG A 285 -1.72 -11.88 -10.64
C ARG A 285 -1.79 -13.29 -11.19
N GLU A 286 -0.92 -14.16 -10.71
CA GLU A 286 -0.89 -15.57 -11.11
C GLU A 286 -0.43 -16.44 -9.94
N SER A 287 -0.94 -17.67 -9.88
CA SER A 287 -0.50 -18.69 -8.90
C SER A 287 -0.49 -18.21 -7.44
N GLY A 288 -1.44 -17.34 -7.07
CA GLY A 288 -1.51 -16.77 -5.72
C GLY A 288 -0.36 -15.82 -5.39
N SER A 289 0.06 -15.01 -6.36
CA SER A 289 1.11 -14.01 -6.17
C SER A 289 0.83 -12.78 -7.04
N LEU A 290 1.14 -11.61 -6.49
CA LEU A 290 1.13 -10.33 -7.19
C LEU A 290 2.52 -10.10 -7.80
N TYR A 291 2.55 -9.73 -9.08
CA TYR A 291 3.78 -9.44 -9.79
C TYR A 291 3.71 -8.10 -10.51
N ILE A 292 4.86 -7.45 -10.60
CA ILE A 292 5.09 -6.20 -11.31
C ILE A 292 6.06 -6.49 -12.45
N THR A 293 5.72 -6.07 -13.67
CA THR A 293 6.56 -6.20 -14.86
C THR A 293 6.84 -4.82 -15.43
N GLY A 294 8.06 -4.53 -15.86
CA GLY A 294 8.40 -3.17 -16.34
C GLY A 294 9.74 -3.06 -17.04
N GLY A 295 9.88 -2.04 -17.90
CA GLY A 295 11.12 -1.63 -18.56
C GLY A 295 11.90 -2.75 -19.28
N GLY A 296 11.22 -3.75 -19.85
CA GLY A 296 11.91 -4.86 -20.54
C GLY A 296 12.68 -5.81 -19.61
N GLY A 297 12.58 -5.63 -18.29
CA GLY A 297 12.99 -6.60 -17.28
C GLY A 297 11.99 -7.75 -17.11
N GLY A 298 12.37 -8.70 -16.26
CA GLY A 298 11.54 -9.86 -15.90
C GLY A 298 10.30 -9.52 -15.06
N LYS A 299 9.70 -10.56 -14.49
CA LYS A 299 8.51 -10.45 -13.64
C LYS A 299 8.94 -10.47 -12.17
N ALA A 300 8.79 -9.32 -11.50
CA ALA A 300 9.15 -9.15 -10.10
C ALA A 300 7.96 -9.49 -9.19
N LYS A 301 8.11 -10.48 -8.31
CA LYS A 301 7.10 -10.88 -7.33
C LYS A 301 7.09 -9.92 -6.16
N VAL A 302 5.89 -9.53 -5.72
CA VAL A 302 5.70 -8.81 -4.46
C VAL A 302 5.84 -9.80 -3.29
N LEU A 303 6.95 -9.69 -2.56
CA LEU A 303 7.24 -10.47 -1.36
C LEU A 303 6.48 -9.94 -0.15
N ARG A 304 6.41 -8.62 0.00
CA ARG A 304 5.67 -7.94 1.06
C ARG A 304 4.94 -6.74 0.47
N GLY A 305 3.63 -6.82 0.40
CA GLY A 305 2.80 -5.72 -0.09
C GLY A 305 2.39 -4.76 1.02
N ASN A 306 1.82 -3.63 0.62
CA ASN A 306 1.10 -2.69 1.50
C ASN A 306 1.88 -2.28 2.75
N VAL A 307 3.19 -2.04 2.62
CA VAL A 307 3.96 -1.35 3.65
C VAL A 307 3.53 0.11 3.61
N ILE A 308 2.66 0.51 4.53
CA ILE A 308 2.12 1.86 4.54
C ILE A 308 3.21 2.85 4.96
N VAL A 309 3.37 3.93 4.19
CA VAL A 309 4.34 4.99 4.49
C VAL A 309 3.60 6.33 4.55
N LYS A 310 4.28 7.34 5.09
CA LYS A 310 3.72 8.68 5.31
C LYS A 310 3.08 9.24 4.04
N ASN A 311 3.78 9.10 2.92
CA ASN A 311 3.42 9.72 1.65
C ASN A 311 2.95 8.70 0.62
N GLY A 312 2.54 7.49 1.02
CA GLY A 312 2.02 6.50 0.09
C GLY A 312 2.21 5.06 0.56
N VAL A 313 2.68 4.20 -0.33
CA VAL A 313 2.83 2.77 -0.06
C VAL A 313 4.10 2.20 -0.67
N MET A 314 4.68 1.22 -0.01
CA MET A 314 5.82 0.46 -0.50
C MET A 314 5.44 -1.02 -0.65
N HIS A 315 5.84 -1.61 -1.77
CA HIS A 315 5.72 -3.04 -2.05
C HIS A 315 7.13 -3.59 -2.25
N VAL A 316 7.56 -4.50 -1.37
CA VAL A 316 8.87 -5.14 -1.48
C VAL A 316 8.81 -6.21 -2.55
N ILE A 317 9.73 -6.17 -3.52
CA ILE A 317 9.78 -7.07 -4.67
C ILE A 317 11.08 -7.89 -4.71
N ASP A 318 11.06 -9.06 -5.35
CA ASP A 318 12.19 -10.00 -5.41
C ASP A 318 13.15 -9.77 -6.60
N GLN A 319 12.87 -8.80 -7.47
CA GLN A 319 13.71 -8.45 -8.61
C GLN A 319 13.83 -6.94 -8.76
N VAL A 320 14.91 -6.48 -9.36
CA VAL A 320 15.08 -5.08 -9.77
C VAL A 320 14.45 -4.91 -11.16
N LEU A 321 13.55 -3.95 -11.31
CA LEU A 321 13.02 -3.52 -12.59
C LEU A 321 14.11 -2.77 -13.36
N THR A 322 14.43 -3.22 -14.57
CA THR A 322 15.38 -2.54 -15.45
C THR A 322 14.61 -1.70 -16.46
N PRO A 323 15.10 -0.53 -16.91
CA PRO A 323 14.49 0.24 -18.00
C PRO A 323 14.65 -0.44 -19.36
N SER A 324 13.67 -0.26 -20.26
CA SER A 324 13.74 -0.88 -21.59
C SER A 324 14.66 -0.05 -22.45
N SER A 325 15.63 -0.68 -23.10
CA SER A 325 16.49 -0.02 -24.07
C SER A 325 15.62 0.48 -25.23
N THR A 326 15.27 1.77 -25.23
CA THR A 326 14.71 2.46 -26.39
C THR A 326 15.81 2.73 -27.42
N ASN A 327 16.48 1.70 -27.89
CA ASN A 327 17.24 1.78 -29.14
C ASN A 327 16.31 1.36 -30.27
N GLY A 328 16.15 2.26 -31.24
CA GLY A 328 15.16 2.20 -32.30
C GLY A 328 15.20 0.92 -33.15
N SER A 329 14.05 0.66 -33.77
CA SER A 329 13.87 -0.23 -34.91
C SER A 329 14.14 -1.71 -34.65
N SER A 330 13.08 -2.43 -34.29
CA SER A 330 12.97 -3.85 -34.66
C SER A 330 12.81 -3.96 -36.18
N SER A 331 13.91 -3.90 -36.93
CA SER A 331 13.95 -4.59 -38.22
C SER A 331 14.07 -6.08 -37.92
N SER A 332 12.93 -6.77 -37.93
CA SER A 332 12.86 -8.22 -37.90
C SER A 332 13.80 -8.80 -38.97
N PRO A 333 14.64 -9.81 -38.67
CA PRO A 333 15.21 -10.61 -39.73
C PRO A 333 14.09 -11.50 -40.27
N THR A 334 13.63 -11.20 -41.49
CA THR A 334 12.76 -12.09 -42.26
C THR A 334 13.51 -13.42 -42.46
N SER A 335 13.07 -14.45 -41.74
CA SER A 335 13.48 -15.83 -41.99
C SER A 335 12.76 -16.36 -43.23
N SER A 336 13.40 -16.25 -44.40
CA SER A 336 12.98 -17.01 -45.59
C SER A 336 13.77 -18.32 -45.66
N SER A 337 13.04 -19.40 -45.41
CA SER A 337 13.46 -20.80 -45.59
C SER A 337 13.94 -21.06 -47.02
N GLY A 338 15.09 -21.72 -47.16
CA GLY A 338 15.58 -22.25 -48.42
C GLY A 338 15.14 -23.70 -48.63
N ALA A 339 14.61 -24.00 -49.80
CA ALA A 339 14.59 -25.32 -50.42
C ALA A 339 14.56 -25.12 -51.95
N GLY A 340 15.54 -25.67 -52.67
CA GLY A 340 15.71 -25.48 -54.11
C GLY A 340 15.04 -26.55 -54.98
N THR A 341 15.04 -26.33 -56.29
CA THR A 341 15.52 -27.23 -57.38
C THR A 341 15.34 -26.54 -58.74
N GLY A 342 16.15 -26.93 -59.73
CA GLY A 342 16.44 -26.18 -60.96
C GLY A 342 15.35 -26.13 -62.02
N ASP A 343 15.55 -25.27 -63.03
CA ASP A 343 15.62 -25.62 -64.47
C ASP A 343 16.05 -24.36 -65.29
N SER A 344 16.21 -24.50 -66.60
CA SER A 344 17.29 -23.98 -67.43
C SER A 344 16.94 -22.76 -68.32
N SER A 345 17.98 -21.95 -68.62
CA SER A 345 18.27 -21.25 -69.90
C SER A 345 17.39 -20.06 -70.38
N PRO A 346 17.84 -19.22 -71.35
CA PRO A 346 18.08 -17.80 -71.09
C PRO A 346 17.33 -16.85 -72.05
N SER A 347 17.29 -15.54 -71.76
CA SER A 347 17.33 -14.49 -72.80
C SER A 347 17.33 -13.05 -72.27
N VAL A 348 18.33 -12.30 -72.75
CA VAL A 348 18.37 -10.93 -73.30
C VAL A 348 17.84 -9.68 -72.54
N SER A 349 18.79 -8.74 -72.39
CA SER A 349 18.74 -7.31 -72.78
C SER A 349 17.99 -6.26 -71.93
N GLY A 350 18.66 -5.11 -71.73
CA GLY A 350 18.04 -3.84 -71.30
C GLY A 350 18.87 -3.11 -70.23
N PHE A 351 20.03 -2.54 -70.53
CA PHE A 351 20.24 -1.11 -70.86
C PHE A 351 19.85 -0.06 -69.80
N SER A 352 20.89 0.67 -69.35
CA SER A 352 20.98 2.12 -69.08
C SER A 352 20.66 2.74 -67.71
N LYS A 353 21.73 3.40 -67.21
CA LYS A 353 21.85 4.75 -66.60
C LYS A 353 21.29 4.95 -65.18
N ASN A 354 21.75 5.92 -64.39
CA ASN A 354 22.99 6.69 -64.18
C ASN A 354 22.60 7.70 -63.08
N SER A 355 23.50 7.95 -62.13
CA SER A 355 23.69 9.21 -61.38
C SER A 355 22.59 9.80 -60.49
N SER A 356 22.99 10.09 -59.25
CA SER A 356 23.02 11.41 -58.58
C SER A 356 22.55 11.29 -57.12
N SER A 357 23.43 11.45 -56.14
CA SER A 357 23.89 12.72 -55.55
C SER A 357 22.77 13.49 -54.85
N GLY A 358 22.83 13.56 -53.52
CA GLY A 358 21.89 14.39 -52.74
C GLY A 358 22.17 14.33 -51.24
N ASN A 359 23.31 14.87 -50.82
CA ASN A 359 23.63 15.14 -49.42
C ASN A 359 22.89 16.42 -48.99
N HIS A 360 22.04 16.35 -47.95
CA HIS A 360 21.40 17.54 -47.36
C HIS A 360 21.61 17.57 -45.85
N ILE A 361 22.35 18.59 -45.41
CA ILE A 361 22.58 19.03 -44.04
C ILE A 361 21.50 20.07 -43.69
N VAL A 362 20.96 20.06 -42.45
CA VAL A 362 20.60 21.21 -41.57
C VAL A 362 19.92 20.69 -40.27
N PRO A 363 19.81 21.44 -39.14
CA PRO A 363 20.88 21.59 -38.15
C PRO A 363 20.41 21.33 -36.69
N SER A 364 21.40 21.37 -35.80
CA SER A 364 21.30 21.35 -34.34
C SER A 364 20.63 22.62 -33.78
N THR A 365 19.71 22.48 -32.82
CA THR A 365 19.34 23.54 -31.87
C THR A 365 19.14 22.96 -30.47
N ALA A 366 20.10 23.30 -29.61
CA ALA A 366 20.00 23.23 -28.16
C ALA A 366 19.17 24.40 -27.61
N LEU A 367 18.64 24.24 -26.38
CA LEU A 367 18.16 25.21 -25.38
C LEU A 367 16.97 24.53 -24.64
N LEU A 368 16.76 24.54 -23.33
CA LEU A 368 17.38 25.23 -22.19
C LEU A 368 16.87 24.52 -20.92
N PHE A 369 17.76 24.24 -19.97
CA PHE A 369 17.42 23.87 -18.59
C PHE A 369 16.73 25.05 -17.91
N THR A 370 15.58 24.84 -17.25
CA THR A 370 15.11 25.79 -16.22
C THR A 370 14.51 25.03 -15.04
N ALA A 371 15.12 25.21 -13.88
CA ALA A 371 14.68 24.75 -12.58
C ALA A 371 13.43 25.52 -12.14
N ILE A 372 12.47 24.83 -11.50
CA ILE A 372 11.30 25.47 -10.87
C ILE A 372 11.51 25.44 -9.36
N THR A 373 11.54 26.63 -8.76
CA THR A 373 11.55 26.86 -7.32
C THR A 373 10.62 28.05 -7.03
N ILE A 374 9.66 27.83 -6.13
CA ILE A 374 8.87 28.77 -5.32
C ILE A 374 7.80 29.63 -6.03
N ILE A 375 6.53 29.40 -5.65
CA ILE A 375 5.57 30.46 -5.32
C ILE A 375 4.88 30.11 -4.00
N PHE A 376 5.19 30.90 -2.96
CA PHE A 376 4.45 31.00 -1.69
C PHE A 376 3.92 32.44 -1.62
N SER A 377 2.61 32.64 -1.61
CA SER A 377 1.97 33.69 -0.78
C SER A 377 0.47 33.84 -0.99
N ARG A 378 -0.22 33.82 0.17
CA ARG A 378 -1.44 34.57 0.56
C ARG A 378 -2.78 34.11 -0.03
N VAL A 379 -3.67 33.62 0.83
CA VAL A 379 -4.74 34.44 1.47
C VAL A 379 -5.15 33.78 2.80
N ILE A 380 -4.93 34.49 3.91
CA ILE A 380 -5.69 34.38 5.17
C ILE A 380 -6.12 35.82 5.47
N LEU A 381 -7.43 36.07 5.51
CA LEU A 381 -8.15 37.04 6.38
C LEU A 381 -9.60 37.20 5.88
N ALA A 382 -10.52 36.47 6.51
CA ALA A 382 -11.87 36.89 6.90
C ALA A 382 -12.42 35.86 7.89
#